data_AF-E0D3W9-F1
#
_entry.id   AF-E0D3W9-F1
#
_cell.length_a   1.000
_cell.length_b   1.000
_cell.length_c   1.000
_cell.angle_alpha   90.00
_cell.angle_beta   90.00
_cell.angle_gamma   90.00
#
_symmetry.space_group_name_H-M   'P 1'
#
loop_
_entity.id
_entity.type
_entity.pdbx_description
1 polymer ?
#
loop_
_entity_poly.entity_id
_entity_poly.type
_entity_poly.pdbx_seq_one_letter_code
_entity_poly.pdbx_strand_id
1 'polypeptide(L)'
;VAGALSLDEVTKILKVRADAMHAVASRCDGSMAACLGVTMKELNPILDYCSTIGVCEIANDNILGQIVISGHTTAINLAMNMLHAQGKKAIKLNVSGPFHCSLMAEATSIFRQAIDKVNIKPTKMIIVANYSANIVTTPIDIKNCLIRQIEGKVRWRETL
;
A
#
# COMPACT_ATOMS: atom_id res chain seq x y z
N VAL A 1 10.58 3.23 18.85
CA VAL A 1 9.31 3.39 19.59
C VAL A 1 8.89 2.06 20.22
N ALA A 2 8.24 1.11 19.52
CA ALA A 2 7.72 -0.14 20.12
C ALA A 2 8.75 -1.16 20.69
N GLY A 3 10.04 -1.03 20.37
CA GLY A 3 11.09 -1.94 20.86
C GLY A 3 11.15 -3.32 20.19
N ALA A 4 10.27 -3.59 19.22
CA ALA A 4 10.25 -4.86 18.47
C ALA A 4 11.45 -5.05 17.54
N LEU A 5 12.10 -3.97 17.13
CA LEU A 5 13.29 -3.96 16.27
C LEU A 5 14.30 -2.94 16.80
N SER A 6 15.59 -3.27 16.68
CA SER A 6 16.67 -2.29 16.90
C SER A 6 16.77 -1.29 15.76
N LEU A 7 17.42 -0.14 15.99
CA LEU A 7 17.63 0.86 14.94
C LEU A 7 18.46 0.31 13.76
N ASP A 8 19.47 -0.51 14.06
CA ASP A 8 20.30 -1.15 13.05
C ASP A 8 19.49 -2.12 12.16
N GLU A 9 18.63 -2.94 12.76
CA GLU A 9 17.73 -3.82 12.00
C GLU A 9 16.73 -3.03 11.15
N VAL A 10 16.16 -1.95 11.71
CA VAL A 10 15.22 -1.07 11.00
C VAL A 10 15.88 -0.44 9.78
N THR A 11 17.08 0.13 9.92
CA THR A 11 17.76 0.79 8.80
C THR A 11 18.11 -0.19 7.68
N LYS A 12 18.62 -1.38 8.02
CA LYS A 12 18.90 -2.45 7.06
C LYS A 12 17.65 -2.89 6.30
N ILE A 13 16.55 -3.16 7.01
CA ILE A 13 15.34 -3.68 6.38
C ILE A 13 14.58 -2.61 5.60
N LEU A 14 14.67 -1.34 6.01
CA LEU A 14 14.15 -0.20 5.25
C LEU A 14 14.90 -0.02 3.93
N LYS A 15 16.23 -0.17 3.92
CA LYS A 15 17.01 -0.09 2.68
C LYS A 15 16.60 -1.16 1.69
N VAL A 16 16.48 -2.43 2.15
CA VAL A 16 16.01 -3.53 1.30
C VAL A 16 14.61 -3.25 0.75
N ARG A 17 13.68 -2.79 1.59
CA ARG A 17 12.33 -2.43 1.16
C ARG A 17 12.34 -1.34 0.09
N ALA A 18 13.07 -0.26 0.34
CA ALA A 18 13.15 0.88 -0.57
C ALA A 18 13.73 0.47 -1.92
N ASP A 19 14.83 -0.29 -1.91
CA ASP A 19 15.49 -0.76 -3.13
C ASP A 19 14.59 -1.70 -3.93
N ALA A 20 13.95 -2.66 -3.25
CA ALA A 20 13.07 -3.61 -3.91
C ALA A 20 11.86 -2.92 -4.54
N MET A 21 11.20 -2.02 -3.79
CA MET A 21 10.07 -1.24 -4.30
C MET A 21 10.49 -0.31 -5.44
N HIS A 22 11.66 0.32 -5.34
CA HIS A 22 12.18 1.19 -6.39
C HIS A 22 12.55 0.41 -7.67
N ALA A 23 13.17 -0.76 -7.52
CA ALA A 23 13.52 -1.62 -8.65
C ALA A 23 12.26 -2.05 -9.44
N VAL A 24 11.18 -2.45 -8.75
CA VAL A 24 9.89 -2.74 -9.40
C VAL A 24 9.33 -1.49 -10.06
N ALA A 25 9.27 -0.37 -9.34
CA ALA A 25 8.74 0.90 -9.83
C ALA A 25 9.46 1.39 -11.10
N SER A 26 10.78 1.25 -11.18
CA SER A 26 11.59 1.72 -12.31
C SER A 26 11.29 1.05 -13.66
N ARG A 27 10.71 -0.16 -13.64
CA ARG A 27 10.36 -0.95 -14.83
C ARG A 27 8.87 -1.16 -15.03
N CYS A 28 8.05 -0.67 -14.10
CA CYS A 28 6.61 -0.80 -14.14
C CYS A 28 5.99 0.52 -14.59
N ASP A 29 5.20 0.51 -15.67
CA ASP A 29 4.38 1.66 -16.04
C ASP A 29 3.17 1.77 -15.10
N GLY A 30 3.42 2.27 -13.89
CA GLY A 30 2.42 2.39 -12.83
C GLY A 30 2.37 3.76 -12.19
N SER A 31 1.23 4.08 -11.59
CA SER A 31 1.01 5.36 -10.94
C SER A 31 0.04 5.24 -9.76
N MET A 32 -0.10 6.35 -9.02
CA MET A 32 -1.05 6.48 -7.93
C MET A 32 -1.88 7.75 -8.12
N ALA A 33 -3.14 7.74 -7.66
CA ALA A 33 -4.01 8.90 -7.66
C ALA A 33 -4.82 9.01 -6.37
N ALA A 34 -4.94 10.23 -5.84
CA ALA A 34 -5.82 10.54 -4.73
C ALA A 34 -7.23 10.87 -5.25
N CYS A 35 -8.22 10.12 -4.79
CA CYS A 35 -9.64 10.27 -5.08
C CYS A 35 -10.33 10.95 -3.89
N LEU A 36 -10.91 12.13 -4.12
CA LEU A 36 -11.47 13.01 -3.09
C LEU A 36 -12.99 13.14 -3.24
N GLY A 37 -13.70 13.14 -2.11
CA GLY A 37 -15.15 13.21 -2.05
C GLY A 37 -15.87 11.96 -2.58
N VAL A 38 -15.17 10.81 -2.62
CA VAL A 38 -15.68 9.54 -3.15
C VAL A 38 -15.93 8.53 -2.03
N THR A 39 -17.03 7.81 -2.11
CA THR A 39 -17.36 6.68 -1.25
C THR A 39 -16.88 5.36 -1.86
N MET A 40 -16.70 4.32 -1.05
CA MET A 40 -16.39 2.97 -1.56
C MET A 40 -17.46 2.46 -2.54
N LYS A 41 -18.73 2.81 -2.31
CA LYS A 41 -19.86 2.43 -3.18
C LYS A 41 -19.73 3.04 -4.58
N GLU A 42 -19.27 4.28 -4.67
CA GLU A 42 -19.02 4.95 -5.96
C GLU A 42 -17.71 4.46 -6.61
N LEU A 43 -16.68 4.17 -5.81
CA LEU A 43 -15.36 3.81 -6.30
C LEU A 43 -15.28 2.36 -6.78
N ASN A 44 -15.88 1.38 -6.08
CA ASN A 44 -15.74 -0.04 -6.40
C ASN A 44 -16.12 -0.38 -7.86
N PRO A 45 -17.26 0.09 -8.42
CA PRO A 45 -17.59 -0.20 -9.81
C PRO A 45 -16.57 0.36 -10.82
N ILE A 46 -15.93 1.48 -10.49
CA ILE A 46 -14.87 2.08 -11.32
C ILE A 46 -13.62 1.20 -11.28
N LEU A 47 -13.23 0.74 -10.09
CA LEU A 47 -12.08 -0.16 -9.94
C LEU A 47 -12.30 -1.48 -10.67
N ASP A 48 -13.49 -2.08 -10.53
CA ASP A 48 -13.86 -3.32 -11.22
C ASP A 48 -13.76 -3.16 -12.74
N TYR A 49 -14.28 -2.06 -13.28
CA TYR A 49 -14.16 -1.77 -14.72
C TYR A 49 -12.70 -1.55 -15.14
N CYS A 50 -11.94 -0.74 -14.41
CA CYS A 50 -10.54 -0.44 -14.74
C CYS A 50 -9.65 -1.69 -14.65
N SER A 51 -9.98 -2.64 -13.76
CA SER A 51 -9.26 -3.90 -13.60
C SER A 51 -9.21 -4.75 -14.88
N THR A 52 -10.17 -4.55 -15.80
CA THR A 52 -10.22 -5.27 -17.08
C THR A 52 -9.10 -4.88 -18.06
N ILE A 53 -8.50 -3.70 -17.88
CA ILE A 53 -7.41 -3.19 -18.73
C ILE A 53 -6.06 -3.15 -18.02
N GLY A 54 -6.04 -3.44 -16.72
CA GLY A 54 -4.83 -3.48 -15.90
C GLY A 54 -5.14 -3.29 -14.42
N VAL A 55 -4.21 -3.66 -13.55
CA VAL A 55 -4.30 -3.44 -12.10
C VAL A 55 -4.72 -2.00 -11.77
N CYS A 56 -5.76 -1.86 -10.96
CA CYS A 56 -6.24 -0.62 -10.38
C CYS A 56 -6.87 -0.94 -9.02
N GLU A 57 -6.08 -0.79 -7.95
CA GLU A 57 -6.42 -1.24 -6.61
C GLU A 57 -6.38 -0.07 -5.62
N ILE A 58 -7.01 -0.23 -4.47
CA ILE A 58 -6.92 0.77 -3.40
C ILE A 58 -5.60 0.59 -2.66
N ALA A 59 -4.73 1.59 -2.78
CA ALA A 59 -3.49 1.69 -2.02
C ALA A 59 -3.72 2.17 -0.60
N ASN A 60 -4.56 3.19 -0.40
CA ASN A 60 -4.81 3.77 0.91
C ASN A 60 -6.29 4.09 1.10
N ASP A 61 -6.88 3.62 2.19
CA ASP A 61 -8.19 4.04 2.70
C ASP A 61 -7.94 4.93 3.92
N ASN A 62 -7.78 6.24 3.68
CA ASN A 62 -7.29 7.18 4.69
C ASN A 62 -8.39 7.62 5.64
N ILE A 63 -9.48 8.16 5.09
CA ILE A 63 -10.66 8.61 5.81
C ILE A 63 -11.85 8.60 4.84
N LEU A 64 -13.06 8.75 5.36
CA LEU A 64 -14.25 8.93 4.52
C LEU A 64 -14.03 10.06 3.51
N GLY A 65 -14.22 9.74 2.23
CA GLY A 65 -14.01 10.69 1.14
C GLY A 65 -12.56 10.92 0.71
N GLN A 66 -11.57 10.21 1.27
CA GLN A 66 -10.18 10.29 0.83
C GLN A 66 -9.57 8.90 0.67
N ILE A 67 -9.45 8.47 -0.58
CA ILE A 67 -8.92 7.16 -0.96
C ILE A 67 -7.80 7.37 -1.97
N VAL A 68 -6.75 6.56 -1.91
CA VAL A 68 -5.69 6.54 -2.93
C VAL A 68 -5.77 5.23 -3.70
N ILE A 69 -5.78 5.32 -5.02
CA ILE A 69 -5.72 4.18 -5.94
C ILE A 69 -4.31 4.06 -6.53
N SER A 70 -3.92 2.85 -6.88
CA SER A 70 -2.58 2.49 -7.38
C SER A 70 -2.65 1.32 -8.34
N GLY A 71 -1.80 1.33 -9.36
CA GLY A 71 -1.81 0.30 -10.40
C GLY A 71 -1.17 0.78 -11.71
N HIS A 72 -1.55 0.15 -12.82
CA HIS A 72 -1.04 0.52 -14.14
C HIS A 72 -1.49 1.93 -14.52
N THR A 73 -0.59 2.71 -15.14
CA THR A 73 -0.85 4.11 -15.50
C THR A 73 -2.12 4.27 -16.34
N THR A 74 -2.35 3.36 -17.29
CA THR A 74 -3.56 3.36 -18.15
C THR A 74 -4.85 3.18 -17.35
N ALA A 75 -4.89 2.20 -16.44
CA ALA A 75 -6.04 1.92 -15.59
C ALA A 75 -6.32 3.04 -14.59
N ILE A 76 -5.27 3.63 -14.01
CA ILE A 76 -5.39 4.77 -13.08
C ILE A 76 -5.91 6.01 -13.79
N ASN A 77 -5.39 6.34 -14.97
CA ASN A 77 -5.87 7.47 -15.76
C ASN A 77 -7.36 7.29 -16.14
N LEU A 78 -7.78 6.07 -16.50
CA LEU A 78 -9.18 5.76 -16.78
C LEU A 78 -10.05 5.98 -15.55
N ALA A 79 -9.65 5.46 -14.39
CA ALA A 79 -10.37 5.64 -13.14
C ALA A 79 -10.53 7.12 -12.78
N MET A 80 -9.47 7.91 -12.95
CA MET A 80 -9.49 9.36 -12.76
C MET A 80 -10.51 10.05 -13.67
N ASN A 81 -10.52 9.71 -14.97
CA ASN A 81 -11.46 10.29 -15.94
C ASN A 81 -12.93 9.93 -15.60
N MET A 82 -13.19 8.69 -15.18
CA MET A 82 -14.53 8.26 -14.75
C MET A 82 -14.99 9.00 -13.50
N LEU A 83 -14.08 9.25 -12.54
CA LEU A 83 -14.37 10.05 -11.35
C LEU A 83 -14.66 11.50 -11.70
N HIS A 84 -13.87 12.11 -12.60
CA HIS A 84 -14.10 13.48 -13.07
C HIS A 84 -15.47 13.61 -13.76
N ALA A 85 -15.86 12.62 -14.57
CA ALA A 85 -17.18 12.60 -15.22
C ALA A 85 -18.36 12.52 -14.22
N GLN A 86 -18.11 12.02 -13.00
CA GLN A 86 -19.08 12.02 -11.89
C GLN A 86 -18.98 13.27 -10.99
N GLY A 87 -18.21 14.29 -11.39
CA GLY A 87 -17.98 15.50 -10.60
C GLY A 87 -17.09 15.30 -9.38
N LYS A 88 -16.39 14.16 -9.28
CA LYS A 88 -15.43 13.89 -8.20
C LYS A 88 -14.06 14.40 -8.58
N LYS A 89 -13.23 14.72 -7.58
CA LYS A 89 -11.86 15.17 -7.79
C LYS A 89 -10.90 13.99 -7.68
N ALA A 90 -10.12 13.74 -8.72
CA ALA A 90 -9.03 12.77 -8.70
C ALA A 90 -7.72 13.44 -9.13
N ILE A 91 -6.65 13.26 -8.37
CA ILE A 91 -5.35 13.93 -8.57
C ILE A 91 -4.25 12.88 -8.67
N LYS A 92 -3.52 12.86 -9.78
CA LYS A 92 -2.33 12.01 -9.92
C LYS A 92 -1.25 12.44 -8.94
N LEU A 93 -0.66 11.49 -8.22
CA LEU A 93 0.38 11.75 -7.23
C LEU A 93 1.76 11.80 -7.88
N ASN A 94 2.62 12.70 -7.40
CA ASN A 94 4.03 12.78 -7.81
C ASN A 94 4.85 11.75 -7.03
N VAL A 95 4.75 10.48 -7.44
CA VAL A 95 5.44 9.33 -6.83
C VAL A 95 6.13 8.52 -7.93
N SER A 96 7.15 7.75 -7.54
CA SER A 96 7.99 7.00 -8.47
C SER A 96 7.39 5.68 -8.97
N GLY A 97 6.27 5.21 -8.42
CA GLY A 97 5.63 3.98 -8.87
C GLY A 97 4.32 3.63 -8.15
N PRO A 98 3.72 2.47 -8.47
CA PRO A 98 2.41 2.05 -7.97
C PRO A 98 2.51 1.29 -6.64
N PHE A 99 2.72 2.01 -5.53
CA PHE A 99 2.86 1.37 -4.21
C PHE A 99 1.54 0.82 -3.66
N HIS A 100 1.61 -0.16 -2.75
CA HIS A 100 0.45 -0.75 -2.06
C HIS A 100 -0.58 -1.40 -2.99
N CYS A 101 -0.11 -2.02 -4.07
CA CYS A 101 -0.93 -2.84 -4.97
C CYS A 101 -0.17 -4.11 -5.41
N SER A 102 -0.88 -5.03 -6.04
CA SER A 102 -0.37 -6.31 -6.51
C SER A 102 0.84 -6.22 -7.45
N LEU A 103 1.07 -5.08 -8.12
CA LEU A 103 2.27 -4.86 -8.93
C LEU A 103 3.57 -4.87 -8.11
N MET A 104 3.49 -4.70 -6.79
CA MET A 104 4.64 -4.75 -5.89
C MET A 104 4.98 -6.17 -5.41
N ALA A 105 4.35 -7.22 -5.95
CA ALA A 105 4.54 -8.60 -5.48
C ALA A 105 6.01 -9.08 -5.48
N GLU A 106 6.80 -8.68 -6.48
CA GLU A 106 8.22 -9.00 -6.50
C GLU A 106 8.99 -8.30 -5.37
N ALA A 107 8.66 -7.04 -5.08
CA ALA A 107 9.25 -6.31 -3.95
C ALA A 107 8.87 -6.97 -2.61
N THR A 108 7.62 -7.43 -2.47
CA THR A 108 7.16 -8.23 -1.31
C THR A 108 8.00 -9.49 -1.14
N SER A 109 8.28 -10.22 -2.22
CA SER A 109 9.08 -11.46 -2.19
C SER A 109 10.52 -11.20 -1.73
N ILE A 110 11.17 -10.18 -2.28
CA ILE A 110 12.53 -9.77 -1.89
C ILE A 110 12.56 -9.36 -0.42
N PHE A 111 11.60 -8.53 0.00
CA PHE A 111 11.52 -8.07 1.38
C PHE A 111 11.26 -9.22 2.36
N ARG A 112 10.41 -10.19 2.00
CA ARG A 112 10.15 -11.39 2.81
C ARG A 112 11.44 -12.14 3.11
N GLN A 113 12.26 -12.41 2.08
CA GLN A 113 13.54 -13.11 2.26
C GLN A 113 14.50 -12.39 3.21
N ALA A 114 14.47 -11.06 3.22
CA ALA A 114 15.31 -10.26 4.11
C ALA A 114 14.75 -10.21 5.54
N ILE A 115 13.46 -9.97 5.71
CA ILE A 115 12.85 -9.82 7.04
C ILE A 115 12.73 -11.16 7.78
N ASP A 116 12.74 -12.28 7.07
CA ASP A 116 12.79 -13.61 7.69
C ASP A 116 14.08 -13.85 8.47
N LYS A 117 15.16 -13.11 8.15
CA LYS A 117 16.45 -13.16 8.85
C LYS A 117 16.54 -12.17 10.03
N VAL A 118 15.53 -11.32 10.22
CA VAL A 118 15.51 -10.29 11.26
C VAL A 118 14.89 -10.83 12.54
N ASN A 119 15.51 -10.53 13.69
CA ASN A 119 15.01 -10.96 14.99
C ASN A 119 13.99 -9.96 15.55
N ILE A 120 12.74 -10.09 15.12
CA ILE A 120 11.63 -9.29 15.67
C ILE A 120 11.34 -9.76 17.09
N LYS A 121 11.45 -8.84 18.04
CA LYS A 121 11.17 -9.08 19.46
C LYS A 121 9.68 -8.86 19.76
N PRO A 122 9.12 -9.60 20.74
CA PRO A 122 7.79 -9.28 21.24
C PRO A 122 7.79 -7.88 21.86
N THR A 123 6.63 -7.22 21.83
CA THR A 123 6.44 -5.91 22.46
C THR A 123 5.21 -5.92 23.35
N LYS A 124 5.27 -5.14 24.43
CA LYS A 124 4.12 -4.88 25.31
C LYS A 124 3.31 -3.66 24.86
N MET A 125 3.79 -2.92 23.85
CA MET A 125 3.05 -1.79 23.32
C MET A 125 2.02 -2.25 22.28
N ILE A 126 0.87 -1.60 22.29
CA ILE A 126 -0.18 -1.80 21.31
C ILE A 126 0.32 -1.23 19.97
N ILE A 127 0.43 -2.10 18.97
CA ILE A 127 0.67 -1.72 17.58
C ILE A 127 -0.60 -2.04 16.81
N VAL A 128 -1.21 -1.02 16.20
CA VAL A 128 -2.28 -1.23 15.21
C VAL A 128 -1.62 -1.28 13.83
N ALA A 129 -1.69 -2.42 13.15
CA ALA A 129 -1.01 -2.58 11.88
C ALA A 129 -1.84 -2.04 10.72
N ASN A 130 -1.27 -1.13 9.91
CA ASN A 130 -1.99 -0.50 8.80
C ASN A 130 -2.50 -1.48 7.74
N TYR A 131 -1.91 -2.67 7.60
CA TYR A 131 -2.38 -3.65 6.63
C TYR A 131 -3.64 -4.39 7.11
N SER A 132 -3.65 -4.86 8.36
CA SER A 132 -4.74 -5.67 8.90
C SER A 132 -5.84 -4.84 9.58
N ALA A 133 -5.51 -3.61 9.98
CA ALA A 133 -6.28 -2.79 10.92
C ALA A 133 -6.48 -3.43 12.31
N ASN A 134 -5.72 -4.47 12.63
CA ASN A 134 -5.80 -5.18 13.91
C ASN A 134 -4.62 -4.81 14.81
N ILE A 135 -4.84 -5.00 16.12
CA ILE A 135 -3.76 -5.00 17.10
C ILE A 135 -2.85 -6.21 16.83
N VAL A 136 -1.54 -5.99 16.74
CA VAL A 136 -0.52 -7.02 16.61
C VAL A 136 0.43 -6.97 17.80
N THR A 137 0.68 -8.14 18.42
CA THR A 137 1.51 -8.25 19.63
C THR A 137 2.63 -9.27 19.49
N THR A 138 2.50 -10.21 18.55
CA THR A 138 3.49 -11.27 18.35
C THR A 138 4.49 -10.91 17.25
N PRO A 139 5.75 -11.39 17.33
CA PRO A 139 6.73 -11.22 16.26
C PRO A 139 6.26 -11.69 14.89
N ILE A 140 5.49 -12.80 14.84
CA ILE A 140 5.00 -13.37 13.59
C ILE A 140 3.94 -12.47 12.94
N ASP A 141 3.03 -11.91 13.73
CA ASP A 141 1.98 -11.00 13.22
C ASP A 141 2.57 -9.69 12.72
N ILE A 142 3.53 -9.12 13.48
CA ILE A 142 4.27 -7.92 13.09
C ILE A 142 4.98 -8.16 11.75
N LYS A 143 5.71 -9.27 11.63
CA LYS A 143 6.42 -9.64 10.40
C LYS A 143 5.46 -9.77 9.21
N ASN A 144 4.39 -10.53 9.39
CA ASN A 144 3.40 -10.78 8.34
C ASN A 144 2.75 -9.47 7.87
N CYS A 145 2.41 -8.57 8.80
CA CYS A 145 1.85 -7.27 8.46
C CYS A 145 2.86 -6.39 7.70
N LEU A 146 4.13 -6.36 8.11
CA LEU A 146 5.17 -5.60 7.41
C LEU A 146 5.39 -6.08 5.98
N ILE A 147 5.37 -7.40 5.76
CA ILE A 147 5.50 -7.98 4.42
C ILE A 147 4.28 -7.62 3.57
N ARG A 148 3.08 -7.91 4.07
CA ARG A 148 1.84 -7.70 3.31
C ARG A 148 1.55 -6.23 3.01
N GLN A 149 2.03 -5.31 3.84
CA GLN A 149 1.86 -3.88 3.61
C GLN A 149 2.47 -3.39 2.29
N ILE A 150 3.48 -4.05 1.73
CA ILE A 150 4.16 -3.59 0.50
C ILE A 150 3.21 -3.64 -0.71
N GLU A 151 2.47 -4.73 -0.86
CA GLU A 151 1.52 -4.99 -1.96
C GLU A 151 0.05 -4.81 -1.57
N GLY A 152 -0.22 -4.56 -0.28
CA GLY A 152 -1.56 -4.50 0.27
C GLY A 152 -2.00 -3.11 0.68
N LYS A 153 -3.32 -2.91 0.71
CA LYS A 153 -3.98 -1.68 1.13
C LYS A 153 -3.58 -1.23 2.54
N VAL A 154 -3.32 0.06 2.69
CA VAL A 154 -3.14 0.76 3.97
C VAL A 154 -4.51 1.23 4.49
N ARG A 155 -4.99 0.62 5.58
CA ARG A 155 -6.33 0.76 6.16
C ARG A 155 -6.43 1.83 7.25
N TRP A 156 -5.87 3.02 7.00
CA TRP A 156 -5.79 4.10 8.00
C TRP A 156 -7.13 4.43 8.67
N ARG A 157 -8.22 4.52 7.91
CA ARG A 157 -9.57 4.83 8.44
C ARG A 157 -10.00 3.88 9.55
N GLU A 158 -9.55 2.63 9.51
CA GLU A 158 -9.92 1.58 10.46
C GLU A 158 -8.97 1.52 11.67
N THR A 159 -7.87 2.28 11.64
CA THR A 159 -6.86 2.33 12.71
C THR A 159 -6.96 3.56 13.61
N LEU A 160 -7.78 4.54 13.23
CA LEU A 160 -7.96 5.83 13.91
C LEU A 160 -9.22 5.82 14.78
#